data_AF-Q14M46-F1
#
_entry.id   AF-Q14M46-F1
#
_cell.length_a   1.000
_cell.length_b   1.000
_cell.length_c   1.000
_cell.angle_alpha   90.00
_cell.angle_beta   90.00
_cell.angle_gamma   90.00
#
_symmetry.space_group_name_H-M   'P 1'
#
loop_
_entity.id
_entity.type
_entity.pdbx_description
1 polymer ?
#
loop_
_entity_poly.entity_id
_entity_poly.type
_entity_poly.pdbx_seq_one_letter_code
_entity_poly.pdbx_strand_id
1 'polypeptide(L)'
;MSLLSLLADAPDFSKTADLVVVLLNAILSPVSIIAGAICILYIIKHGLKIKKFADDPEQRNIQIYAVCWCVFGLALCIFAPIFINTILPELINSSGRYEPPTK
;
A
#
# COMPACT_ATOMS: atom_id res chain seq x y z
N MET A 1 -16.08 -18.25 37.51
CA MET A 1 -15.35 -17.66 36.37
C MET A 1 -16.39 -17.22 35.36
N SER A 2 -16.52 -15.91 35.12
CA SER A 2 -17.52 -15.37 34.18
C SER A 2 -16.92 -15.30 32.78
N LEU A 3 -17.76 -15.37 31.73
CA LEU A 3 -17.33 -15.08 30.34
C LEU A 3 -16.58 -13.74 30.23
N LEU A 4 -16.92 -12.78 31.09
CA LEU A 4 -16.23 -11.50 31.26
C LEU A 4 -14.75 -11.62 31.68
N SER A 5 -14.39 -12.58 32.55
CA SER A 5 -12.99 -12.79 32.92
C SER A 5 -12.18 -13.48 31.82
N LEU A 6 -12.84 -14.18 30.90
CA LEU A 6 -12.23 -14.80 29.71
C LEU A 6 -12.08 -13.79 28.55
N LEU A 7 -12.98 -12.79 28.46
CA LEU A 7 -12.89 -11.69 27.51
C LEU A 7 -11.91 -10.58 27.96
N ALA A 8 -11.79 -10.36 29.28
CA ALA A 8 -10.82 -9.42 29.85
C ALA A 8 -9.37 -9.94 29.81
N ASP A 9 -9.20 -11.24 29.57
CA ASP A 9 -7.91 -11.90 29.30
C ASP A 9 -7.65 -12.03 27.79
N ALA A 10 -8.40 -11.27 26.97
CA ALA A 10 -8.11 -11.14 25.54
C ALA A 10 -6.64 -10.70 25.41
N PRO A 11 -5.81 -11.49 24.71
CA PRO A 11 -4.38 -11.28 24.72
C PRO A 11 -4.08 -9.88 24.19
N ASP A 12 -3.09 -9.24 24.81
CA ASP A 12 -2.65 -7.88 24.51
C ASP A 12 -2.10 -7.81 23.06
N PHE A 13 -3.01 -7.73 22.09
CA PHE A 13 -2.73 -7.76 20.65
C PHE A 13 -1.96 -6.52 20.18
N SER A 14 -1.79 -5.51 21.04
CA SER A 14 -1.05 -4.28 20.76
C SER A 14 0.38 -4.57 20.32
N LYS A 15 1.11 -5.42 21.05
CA LYS A 15 2.49 -5.81 20.72
C LYS A 15 2.59 -6.65 19.46
N THR A 16 1.57 -7.48 19.18
CA THR A 16 1.52 -8.29 17.96
C THR A 16 1.22 -7.42 16.73
N ALA A 17 0.34 -6.43 16.88
CA ALA A 17 0.00 -5.48 15.82
C ALA A 17 1.18 -4.59 15.44
N ASP A 18 1.93 -4.08 16.42
CA ASP A 18 3.17 -3.34 16.18
C ASP A 18 4.22 -4.19 15.46
N LEU A 19 4.39 -5.45 15.88
CA LEU A 19 5.30 -6.39 15.21
C LEU A 19 4.87 -6.64 13.75
N VAL A 20 3.57 -6.77 13.49
CA VAL A 20 3.00 -6.97 12.15
C VAL A 20 3.22 -5.73 11.27
N VAL A 21 3.03 -4.52 11.81
CA VAL A 21 3.30 -3.26 11.09
C VAL A 21 4.78 -3.14 10.72
N VAL A 22 5.68 -3.44 11.65
CA VAL A 22 7.13 -3.43 11.40
C VAL A 22 7.51 -4.45 10.33
N LEU A 23 6.95 -5.67 10.41
CA LEU A 23 7.22 -6.74 9.44
C LEU A 23 6.68 -6.40 8.04
N LEU A 24 5.46 -5.87 7.97
CA LEU A 24 4.84 -5.38 6.73
C LEU A 24 5.68 -4.27 6.12
N ASN A 25 6.13 -3.30 6.90
CA ASN A 25 6.95 -2.20 6.41
C ASN A 25 8.32 -2.69 5.91
N ALA A 26 8.95 -3.64 6.63
CA ALA A 26 10.22 -4.23 6.25
C ALA A 26 10.16 -4.98 4.89
N ILE A 27 9.01 -5.54 4.53
CA ILE A 27 8.81 -6.24 3.25
C ILE A 27 8.30 -5.28 2.17
N LEU A 28 7.29 -4.45 2.48
CA LEU A 28 6.69 -3.55 1.49
C LEU A 28 7.66 -2.46 1.03
N SER A 29 8.53 -1.96 1.90
CA SER A 29 9.48 -0.89 1.55
C SER A 29 10.43 -1.31 0.41
N PRO A 30 11.22 -2.40 0.51
CA PRO A 30 12.10 -2.82 -0.59
C PRO A 30 11.32 -3.24 -1.83
N VAL A 31 10.16 -3.89 -1.68
CA VAL A 31 9.31 -4.29 -2.82
C VAL A 31 8.78 -3.07 -3.56
N SER A 32 8.32 -2.04 -2.86
CA SER A 32 7.80 -0.80 -3.46
C SER A 32 8.90 -0.02 -4.17
N ILE A 33 10.13 -0.01 -3.63
CA ILE A 33 11.28 0.63 -4.28
C ILE A 33 11.62 -0.10 -5.59
N ILE A 34 11.70 -1.43 -5.57
CA ILE A 34 12.02 -2.24 -6.77
C ILE A 34 10.90 -2.09 -7.81
N ALA A 35 9.65 -2.24 -7.40
CA ALA A 35 8.49 -2.09 -8.28
C ALA A 35 8.40 -0.67 -8.89
N GLY A 36 8.67 0.36 -8.08
CA GLY A 36 8.76 1.75 -8.53
C GLY A 36 9.85 1.97 -9.57
N ALA A 37 11.06 1.44 -9.34
CA ALA A 37 12.16 1.52 -10.30
C ALA A 37 11.81 0.83 -11.64
N ILE A 38 11.17 -0.33 -11.58
CA ILE A 38 10.68 -1.04 -12.78
C ILE A 38 9.65 -0.17 -13.51
N CYS A 39 8.67 0.41 -12.81
CA CYS A 39 7.68 1.29 -13.42
C CYS A 39 8.32 2.48 -14.15
N ILE A 40 9.35 3.11 -13.59
CA ILE A 40 10.10 4.20 -14.26
C ILE A 40 10.73 3.71 -15.56
N LEU A 41 11.40 2.55 -15.55
CA LEU A 41 12.01 1.97 -16.75
C LEU A 41 10.97 1.68 -17.83
N TYR A 42 9.79 1.18 -17.44
CA TYR A 42 8.70 0.92 -18.37
C TYR A 42 8.11 2.22 -18.93
N ILE A 43 7.94 3.27 -18.12
CA ILE A 43 7.51 4.59 -18.60
C ILE A 43 8.45 5.12 -19.67
N ILE A 44 9.77 5.04 -19.44
CA ILE A 44 10.78 5.48 -20.42
C ILE A 44 10.67 4.63 -21.70
N LYS A 45 10.61 3.30 -21.55
CA LYS A 45 10.51 2.36 -22.68
C LYS A 45 9.26 2.61 -23.54
N HIS A 46 8.10 2.76 -22.91
CA HIS A 46 6.83 3.03 -23.60
C HIS A 46 6.79 4.45 -24.17
N GLY A 47 7.36 5.44 -23.47
CA GLY A 47 7.55 6.81 -23.97
C GLY A 47 8.34 6.87 -25.29
N LEU A 48 9.43 6.11 -25.38
CA LEU A 48 10.21 5.99 -26.63
C LEU A 48 9.40 5.31 -27.75
N LYS A 49 8.59 4.31 -27.41
CA LYS A 49 7.70 3.64 -28.39
C LYS A 49 6.60 4.56 -28.91
N ILE A 50 6.04 5.44 -28.08
CA ILE A 50 5.05 6.44 -28.52
C ILE A 50 5.61 7.29 -29.67
N LYS A 51 6.88 7.71 -29.55
CA LYS A 51 7.57 8.46 -30.61
C LYS A 51 7.79 7.62 -31.88
N LYS A 52 8.05 6.31 -31.72
CA LYS A 52 8.28 5.38 -32.83
C LYS A 52 6.99 5.04 -33.61
N PHE A 53 5.85 4.97 -32.92
CA PHE A 53 4.55 4.65 -33.51
C PHE A 53 3.69 5.93 -33.70
N ALA A 54 4.31 7.06 -34.00
CA ALA A 54 3.59 8.33 -34.16
C ALA A 54 2.53 8.28 -35.27
N ASP A 55 2.82 7.50 -36.33
CA ASP A 55 2.00 7.35 -37.53
C ASP A 55 0.90 6.27 -37.40
N ASP A 56 0.94 5.44 -36.35
CA ASP A 56 -0.06 4.41 -36.07
C ASP A 56 -0.82 4.75 -34.77
N PRO A 57 -1.98 5.42 -34.86
CA PRO A 57 -2.69 5.96 -33.71
C PRO A 57 -3.20 4.87 -32.76
N GLU A 58 -3.49 3.66 -33.25
CA GLU A 58 -3.96 2.55 -32.43
C GLU A 58 -2.83 2.04 -31.52
N GLN A 59 -1.66 1.78 -32.11
CA GLN A 59 -0.49 1.35 -31.33
C GLN A 59 -0.02 2.44 -30.37
N ARG A 60 -0.06 3.71 -30.80
CA ARG A 60 0.29 4.86 -29.95
C ARG A 60 -0.60 4.94 -28.70
N ASN A 61 -1.91 4.79 -28.85
CA ASN A 61 -2.84 4.85 -27.73
C ASN A 61 -2.59 3.71 -26.73
N ILE A 62 -2.32 2.48 -27.20
CA ILE A 62 -1.96 1.35 -26.32
C ILE A 62 -0.71 1.67 -25.50
N GLN A 63 0.32 2.28 -26.12
CA GLN A 63 1.53 2.67 -25.38
C GLN A 63 1.24 3.78 -24.36
N ILE A 64 0.41 4.76 -24.69
CA ILE A 64 0.00 5.83 -23.76
C ILE A 64 -0.75 5.24 -22.55
N TYR A 65 -1.71 4.34 -22.78
CA TYR A 65 -2.40 3.64 -21.70
C TYR A 65 -1.46 2.83 -20.81
N ALA A 66 -0.45 2.17 -21.40
CA ALA A 66 0.58 1.47 -20.63
C ALA A 66 1.39 2.44 -19.75
N VAL A 67 1.77 3.61 -20.26
CA VAL A 67 2.43 4.66 -19.47
C VAL A 67 1.53 5.13 -18.33
N CYS A 68 0.25 5.41 -18.59
CA CYS A 68 -0.70 5.82 -17.56
C CYS A 68 -0.84 4.79 -16.44
N TRP A 69 -0.89 3.50 -16.78
CA TRP A 69 -0.91 2.42 -15.80
C TRP A 69 0.37 2.33 -14.98
N CYS A 70 1.54 2.54 -15.59
CA CYS A 70 2.80 2.60 -14.86
C CYS A 70 2.87 3.82 -13.93
N VAL A 71 2.35 4.98 -14.34
CA VAL A 71 2.26 6.18 -13.48
C VAL A 71 1.34 5.93 -12.29
N PHE A 72 0.19 5.29 -12.52
CA PHE A 72 -0.73 4.89 -11.44
C PHE A 72 -0.07 3.89 -10.48
N GLY A 73 0.62 2.88 -11.00
CA GLY A 73 1.38 1.92 -10.18
C GLY A 73 2.48 2.58 -9.35
N LEU A 74 3.15 3.60 -9.91
CA LEU A 74 4.15 4.39 -9.19
C LEU A 74 3.53 5.16 -8.03
N ALA A 75 2.37 5.77 -8.24
CA ALA A 75 1.63 6.47 -7.19
C ALA A 75 1.22 5.51 -6.05
N LEU A 76 0.80 4.27 -6.38
CA LEU A 76 0.53 3.24 -5.38
C LEU A 76 1.78 2.83 -4.59
N CYS A 77 2.94 2.71 -5.25
CA CYS A 77 4.20 2.40 -4.57
C CYS A 77 4.61 3.50 -3.58
N ILE A 78 4.28 4.77 -3.86
CA ILE A 78 4.50 5.90 -2.94
C ILE A 78 3.45 5.93 -1.84
N PHE A 79 2.19 5.61 -2.15
CA PHE A 79 1.09 5.64 -1.20
C PHE A 79 1.15 4.50 -0.18
N ALA A 80 1.60 3.31 -0.57
CA ALA A 80 1.67 2.14 0.30
C ALA A 80 2.47 2.35 1.61
N PRO A 81 3.70 2.91 1.60
CA PRO A 81 4.41 3.22 2.84
C PRO A 81 3.71 4.30 3.66
N ILE A 82 3.06 5.30 3.03
CA ILE A 82 2.28 6.31 3.76
C ILE A 82 1.09 5.65 4.48
N PHE A 83 0.38 4.75 3.81
CA PHE A 83 -0.73 4.01 4.42
C PHE A 83 -0.28 3.19 5.65
N ILE A 84 0.84 2.47 5.54
CA ILE A 84 1.35 1.63 6.64
C ILE A 84 1.84 2.46 7.83
N ASN A 85 2.46 3.62 7.58
CA ASN A 85 3.03 4.43 8.66
C ASN A 85 2.01 5.40 9.29
N THR A 86 0.92 5.72 8.60
CA THR A 86 -0.02 6.77 9.05
C THR A 86 -1.43 6.25 9.28
N ILE A 87 -2.00 5.50 8.33
CA ILE A 87 -3.42 5.09 8.40
C ILE A 87 -3.58 3.77 9.16
N LEU A 88 -2.70 2.80 8.92
CA LEU A 88 -2.77 1.48 9.55
C LEU A 88 -2.67 1.55 11.09
N PRO A 89 -1.77 2.36 11.70
CA PRO A 89 -1.70 2.52 13.15
C PRO A 89 -2.94 3.21 13.73
N GLU A 90 -3.54 4.18 13.02
CA GLU A 90 -4.79 4.82 13.45
C GLU A 90 -5.97 3.83 13.47
N LEU A 91 -6.06 2.92 12.51
CA LEU A 91 -7.09 1.87 12.46
C LEU A 91 -6.92 0.84 13.59
N ILE A 92 -5.67 0.45 13.87
CA ILE A 92 -5.33 -0.47 14.98
C ILE A 92 -5.65 0.20 16.33
N ASN A 93 -5.29 1.47 16.52
CA ASN A 93 -5.56 2.19 17.77
C ASN A 93 -7.05 2.53 17.97
N SER A 94 -7.81 2.73 16.89
CA SER A 94 -9.26 3.02 16.97
C SER A 94 -10.10 1.77 17.23
N SER A 95 -9.61 0.58 16.85
CA SER A 95 -10.32 -0.69 17.09
C SER A 95 -10.16 -1.25 18.51
N GLY A 96 -9.25 -0.68 19.31
CA GLY A 96 -8.98 -1.08 20.70
C GLY A 96 -9.71 -0.27 21.79
N ARG A 97 -10.41 0.83 21.46
CA ARG A 97 -11.20 1.61 22.42
C ARG A 97 -12.68 1.31 22.28
N TYR A 98 -13.13 0.17 22.82
CA TYR A 98 -14.52 0.12 23.29
C TYR A 98 -14.57 0.97 24.56
N GLU A 99 -14.97 2.24 24.45
CA GLU A 99 -15.43 2.99 25.61
C GLU A 99 -16.78 2.38 26.00
N PRO A 100 -16.88 1.60 27.10
CA PRO A 100 -18.19 1.17 27.55
C PRO A 100 -19.01 2.43 27.87
N PRO A 101 -20.30 2.48 27.52
CA PRO A 101 -21.13 3.64 27.80
C PRO A 101 -21.09 3.92 29.30
N THR A 102 -20.48 5.04 29.66
CA THR A 102 -20.48 5.57 31.03
C THR A 102 -21.92 5.85 31.41
N LYS A 103 -22.43 5.04 32.35
CA LYS A 103 -23.58 5.40 33.17
C LYS A 103 -23.11 6.20 34.37
#